data_AF-A0A7W2I9M4-F1
#
_entry.id   AF-A0A7W2I9M4-F1
#
_cell.length_a   1.000
_cell.length_b   1.000
_cell.length_c   1.000
_cell.angle_alpha   90.00
_cell.angle_beta   90.00
_cell.angle_gamma   90.00
#
_symmetry.space_group_name_H-M   'P 1'
#
loop_
_entity.id
_entity.type
_entity.pdbx_description
1 polymer ?
#
loop_
_entity_poly.entity_id
_entity_poly.type
_entity_poly.pdbx_seq_one_letter_code
_entity_poly.pdbx_strand_id
1 'polypeptide(L)'
;GARNRGNTGTDMNAIPMLAIKDVQVLRDGAAAQYGSDAIAGVLDIGLKRSLGCEAVAGYSQYSVGDGKNYLASAYCGVALGDKGVIGITGEYLDRGRSNRAEPGNPRIIGDTKAQNQTLYVNGDLPTPAGKLYFTAGAQSRDASSAAWARGGVGSDDIPSRNSAA
;
A
#
# COMPACT_ATOMS: atom_id res chain seq x y z
N GLY A 1 -20.10 -6.91 18.10
CA GLY A 1 -20.61 -5.71 17.39
C GLY A 1 -20.20 -5.80 15.94
N ALA A 2 -21.17 -5.74 15.04
CA ALA A 2 -21.01 -6.03 13.60
C ALA A 2 -19.98 -5.12 12.92
N ARG A 3 -18.95 -5.72 12.32
CA ARG A 3 -18.20 -5.10 11.22
C ARG A 3 -19.02 -5.31 9.95
N ASN A 4 -19.00 -4.32 9.05
CA ASN A 4 -19.66 -4.32 7.74
C ASN A 4 -21.08 -3.70 7.67
N ARG A 5 -21.22 -2.43 8.11
CA ARG A 5 -22.28 -1.54 7.64
C ARG A 5 -21.73 -0.66 6.52
N GLY A 6 -21.69 -1.18 5.30
CA GLY A 6 -21.73 -0.39 4.06
C GLY A 6 -20.61 0.61 3.75
N ASN A 7 -19.48 0.62 4.48
CA ASN A 7 -18.31 1.38 4.09
C ASN A 7 -17.18 0.43 3.73
N THR A 8 -17.00 0.17 2.44
CA THR A 8 -15.76 -0.39 1.91
C THR A 8 -14.71 0.71 1.95
N GLY A 9 -13.97 0.79 3.06
CA GLY A 9 -12.79 1.65 3.12
C GLY A 9 -11.84 1.25 1.99
N THR A 10 -11.47 2.22 1.14
CA THR A 10 -10.45 2.00 0.11
C THR A 10 -9.13 1.64 0.78
N ASP A 11 -8.57 0.47 0.46
CA ASP A 11 -7.24 0.11 0.94
C ASP A 11 -6.19 0.91 0.17
N MET A 12 -5.65 1.94 0.81
CA MET A 12 -4.63 2.80 0.23
C MET A 12 -3.28 2.10 0.05
N ASN A 13 -3.05 0.93 0.68
CA ASN A 13 -1.82 0.16 0.50
C ASN A 13 -1.74 -0.56 -0.85
N ALA A 14 -2.81 -0.54 -1.64
CA ALA A 14 -2.87 -1.20 -2.93
C ALA A 14 -2.22 -0.39 -4.07
N ILE A 15 -1.96 0.91 -3.88
CA ILE A 15 -1.32 1.78 -4.90
C ILE A 15 0.17 1.91 -4.57
N PRO A 16 1.07 1.39 -5.43
CA PRO A 16 2.52 1.56 -5.24
C PRO A 16 2.95 3.02 -5.23
N MET A 17 4.01 3.33 -4.48
CA MET A 17 4.52 4.70 -4.33
C MET A 17 4.91 5.33 -5.68
N LEU A 18 5.60 4.59 -6.55
CA LEU A 18 6.01 5.10 -7.87
C LEU A 18 4.86 5.24 -8.87
N ALA A 19 3.69 4.67 -8.58
CA ALA A 19 2.49 4.86 -9.41
C ALA A 19 1.83 6.23 -9.14
N ILE A 20 2.16 6.87 -8.01
CA ILE A 20 1.58 8.14 -7.59
C ILE A 20 2.40 9.29 -8.15
N LYS A 21 1.72 10.26 -8.75
CA LYS A 21 2.29 11.52 -9.19
C LYS A 21 2.14 12.59 -8.12
N ASP A 22 0.92 12.78 -7.62
CA ASP A 22 0.58 13.81 -6.65
C ASP A 22 -0.57 13.36 -5.75
N VAL A 23 -0.63 13.94 -4.55
CA VAL A 23 -1.71 13.73 -3.59
C VAL A 23 -2.21 15.08 -3.14
N GLN A 24 -3.51 15.32 -3.28
CA GLN A 24 -4.17 16.57 -2.92
C GLN A 24 -5.12 16.31 -1.75
N VAL A 25 -5.08 17.18 -0.74
CA VAL A 25 -5.94 17.08 0.45
C VAL A 25 -6.86 18.29 0.47
N LEU A 26 -8.15 18.05 0.31
CA LEU A 26 -9.17 19.10 0.34
C LEU A 26 -9.88 19.06 1.70
N ARG A 27 -9.80 20.16 2.45
CA ARG A 27 -10.48 20.37 3.73
C ARG A 27 -11.53 21.46 3.57
N ASP A 28 -12.58 21.41 4.39
CA ASP A 28 -13.66 22.40 4.57
C ASP A 28 -14.09 23.24 3.35
N GLY A 29 -15.34 23.06 2.92
CA GLY A 29 -15.97 23.82 1.82
C GLY A 29 -15.65 23.29 0.42
N ALA A 30 -14.40 22.95 0.11
CA ALA A 30 -14.03 22.32 -1.17
C ALA A 30 -14.49 20.86 -1.27
N ALA A 31 -14.44 20.14 -0.14
CA ALA A 31 -14.88 18.75 -0.01
C ALA A 31 -16.40 18.57 -0.20
N ALA A 32 -17.19 19.62 0.03
CA ALA A 32 -18.65 19.59 -0.11
C ALA A 32 -19.11 19.29 -1.55
N GLN A 33 -18.27 19.58 -2.56
CA GLN A 33 -18.54 19.25 -3.97
C GLN A 33 -18.47 17.73 -4.25
N TYR A 34 -17.75 16.98 -3.42
CA TYR A 34 -17.58 15.53 -3.57
C TYR A 34 -18.67 14.72 -2.83
N GLY A 35 -19.64 15.39 -2.20
CA GLY A 35 -20.83 14.77 -1.60
C GLY A 35 -20.80 14.66 -0.07
N SER A 36 -21.88 14.12 0.48
CA SER A 36 -22.11 14.03 1.93
C SER A 36 -21.15 13.11 2.67
N ASP A 37 -20.46 12.21 1.98
CA ASP A 37 -19.53 11.26 2.58
C ASP A 37 -18.16 11.90 2.91
N ALA A 38 -17.94 13.14 2.47
CA ALA A 38 -16.70 13.90 2.65
C ALA A 38 -16.66 14.73 3.95
N ILE A 39 -17.27 14.23 5.04
CA ILE A 39 -17.41 14.94 6.32
C ILE A 39 -16.04 15.34 6.93
N ALA A 40 -15.01 14.52 6.70
CA ALA A 40 -13.64 14.77 7.18
C ALA A 40 -12.70 15.39 6.13
N GLY A 41 -13.19 15.60 4.89
CA GLY A 41 -12.38 16.05 3.74
C GLY A 41 -12.24 14.99 2.63
N VAL A 42 -11.53 15.35 1.56
CA VAL A 42 -11.28 14.50 0.38
C VAL A 42 -9.78 14.35 0.15
N LEU A 43 -9.37 13.14 -0.17
CA LEU A 43 -8.05 12.82 -0.68
C LEU A 43 -8.19 12.49 -2.17
N ASP A 44 -7.51 13.26 -3.02
CA ASP A 44 -7.39 12.97 -4.44
C ASP A 44 -5.96 12.50 -4.75
N ILE A 45 -5.84 11.42 -5.51
CA ILE A 45 -4.56 10.78 -5.84
C ILE A 45 -4.39 10.80 -7.35
N GLY A 46 -3.46 11.63 -7.82
CA GLY A 46 -3.04 11.67 -9.20
C GLY A 46 -2.11 10.50 -9.52
N LEU A 47 -2.47 9.66 -10.51
CA LEU A 47 -1.63 8.56 -10.98
C LEU A 47 -0.65 9.00 -12.08
N LYS A 48 0.52 8.38 -12.11
CA LYS A 48 1.62 8.70 -13.01
C LYS A 48 1.36 8.25 -14.44
N ARG A 49 1.63 9.14 -15.40
CA ARG A 49 1.43 8.93 -16.86
C ARG A 49 2.62 9.41 -17.69
N SER A 50 3.81 9.46 -17.08
CA SER A 50 5.03 9.86 -17.79
C SER A 50 5.55 8.70 -18.63
N LEU A 51 6.08 8.98 -19.81
CA LEU A 51 6.79 7.97 -20.59
C LEU A 51 8.17 7.66 -19.97
N GLY A 52 8.66 6.46 -20.23
CA GLY A 52 9.95 5.99 -19.74
C GLY A 52 9.84 5.23 -18.41
N CYS A 53 10.99 4.81 -17.90
CA CYS A 53 11.08 3.98 -16.71
C CYS A 53 11.88 4.67 -15.60
N GLU A 54 11.51 4.40 -14.37
CA GLU A 54 12.25 4.76 -13.17
C GLU A 54 12.15 3.65 -12.14
N ALA A 55 13.13 3.57 -11.26
CA ALA A 55 13.13 2.62 -10.16
C ALA A 55 13.76 3.23 -8.92
N VAL A 56 13.32 2.75 -7.77
CA VAL A 56 13.89 3.08 -6.46
C VAL A 56 14.11 1.80 -5.68
N ALA A 57 15.24 1.74 -4.99
CA ALA A 57 15.51 0.70 -4.00
C ALA A 57 15.95 1.37 -2.70
N GLY A 58 15.56 0.77 -1.57
CA GLY A 58 15.83 1.29 -0.25
C GLY A 58 16.13 0.18 0.74
N TYR A 59 17.03 0.48 1.67
CA TYR A 59 17.32 -0.35 2.83
C TYR A 59 17.28 0.50 4.09
N SER A 60 16.68 -0.01 5.17
CA SER A 60 16.75 0.63 6.48
C SER A 60 16.78 -0.40 7.61
N GLN A 61 17.24 0.02 8.78
CA GLN A 61 17.27 -0.79 10.00
C GLN A 61 17.24 0.12 11.22
N TYR A 62 16.87 -0.41 12.38
CA TYR A 62 17.00 0.31 13.65
C TYR A 62 18.44 0.29 14.17
N SER A 63 18.74 1.20 15.10
CA SER A 63 20.07 1.35 15.71
C SER A 63 20.58 0.09 16.42
N VAL A 64 19.67 -0.73 16.96
CA VAL A 64 19.98 -1.99 17.64
C VAL A 64 20.15 -3.18 16.67
N GLY A 65 20.08 -2.94 15.35
CA GLY A 65 20.33 -3.95 14.31
C GLY A 65 19.13 -4.83 13.93
N ASP A 66 17.95 -4.55 14.48
CA ASP A 66 16.68 -5.20 14.15
C ASP A 66 15.82 -4.38 13.17
N GLY A 67 14.65 -4.91 12.77
CA GLY A 67 13.70 -4.21 11.90
C GLY A 67 14.26 -3.84 10.52
N LYS A 68 15.05 -4.74 9.93
CA LYS A 68 15.61 -4.57 8.58
C LYS A 68 14.47 -4.47 7.56
N ASN A 69 14.47 -3.41 6.75
CA ASN A 69 13.47 -3.16 5.73
C ASN A 69 14.12 -3.05 4.36
N TYR A 70 13.49 -3.65 3.37
CA TYR A 70 13.86 -3.54 1.97
C TYR A 70 12.66 -3.05 1.18
N LEU A 71 12.89 -2.07 0.32
CA LEU A 71 11.93 -1.58 -0.66
C LEU A 71 12.58 -1.69 -2.03
N ALA A 72 11.86 -2.23 -3.00
CA ALA A 72 12.18 -2.10 -4.41
C ALA A 72 10.90 -1.76 -5.15
N SER A 73 10.89 -0.66 -5.89
CA SER A 73 9.74 -0.25 -6.68
C SER A 73 10.23 0.19 -8.05
N ALA A 74 9.48 -0.13 -9.10
CA ALA A 74 9.78 0.31 -10.45
C ALA A 74 8.49 0.71 -11.18
N TYR A 75 8.57 1.78 -11.96
CA TYR A 75 7.53 2.26 -12.85
C TYR A 75 8.05 2.30 -14.28
N CYS A 76 7.21 1.92 -15.24
CA CYS A 76 7.45 2.11 -16.66
C CYS A 76 6.17 2.56 -17.36
N GLY A 77 6.22 3.71 -18.02
CA GLY A 77 5.15 4.23 -18.87
C GLY A 77 5.50 4.11 -20.35
N VAL A 78 4.56 3.58 -21.14
CA VAL A 78 4.69 3.49 -22.59
C VAL A 78 3.52 4.17 -23.28
N ALA A 79 3.79 4.74 -24.46
CA ALA A 79 2.78 5.43 -25.24
C ALA A 79 1.76 4.41 -25.79
N LEU A 80 0.49 4.79 -25.77
CA LEU A 80 -0.61 4.00 -26.31
C LEU A 80 -1.37 4.85 -27.33
N GLY A 81 -1.13 4.57 -28.61
CA GLY A 81 -1.55 5.45 -29.71
C GLY A 81 -0.84 6.81 -29.67
N ASP A 82 -1.45 7.83 -30.28
CA ASP A 82 -0.80 9.13 -30.46
C ASP A 82 -0.80 10.01 -29.19
N LYS A 83 -1.70 9.73 -28.23
CA LYS A 83 -1.95 10.62 -27.06
C LYS A 83 -2.27 9.89 -25.75
N GLY A 84 -2.23 8.56 -25.73
CA GLY A 84 -2.48 7.76 -24.53
C GLY A 84 -1.21 7.26 -23.88
N VAL A 85 -1.31 6.82 -22.63
CA VAL A 85 -0.20 6.20 -21.89
C VAL A 85 -0.74 5.02 -21.09
N ILE A 86 0.04 3.94 -21.06
CA ILE A 86 -0.12 2.85 -20.10
C ILE A 86 1.14 2.78 -19.23
N GLY A 87 0.94 2.92 -17.93
CA GLY A 87 1.94 2.79 -16.89
C GLY A 87 1.79 1.44 -16.18
N ILE A 88 2.91 0.78 -15.94
CA ILE A 88 3.01 -0.43 -15.13
C ILE A 88 3.95 -0.13 -13.96
N THR A 89 3.51 -0.47 -12.76
CA THR A 89 4.29 -0.30 -11.53
C THR A 89 4.36 -1.61 -10.78
N GLY A 90 5.57 -2.04 -10.45
CA GLY A 90 5.83 -3.18 -9.57
C GLY A 90 6.46 -2.70 -8.27
N GLU A 91 6.04 -3.26 -7.13
CA GLU A 91 6.62 -2.95 -5.83
C GLU A 91 6.79 -4.20 -4.98
N TYR A 92 7.94 -4.29 -4.34
CA TYR A 92 8.27 -5.28 -3.33
C TYR A 92 8.71 -4.57 -2.06
N LEU A 93 8.05 -4.92 -0.96
CA LEU A 93 8.38 -4.43 0.37
C LEU A 93 8.59 -5.63 1.29
N ASP A 94 9.76 -5.75 1.92
CA ASP A 94 10.03 -6.69 3.00
C ASP A 94 10.37 -5.91 4.26
N ARG A 95 9.47 -5.95 5.23
CA ARG A 95 9.62 -5.35 6.56
C ARG A 95 9.96 -6.44 7.56
N GLY A 96 11.13 -6.35 8.16
CA GLY A 96 11.58 -7.24 9.22
C GLY A 96 10.93 -6.93 10.57
N ARG A 97 11.00 -7.91 11.48
CA ARG A 97 10.55 -7.72 12.86
C ARG A 97 11.55 -6.85 13.62
N SER A 98 11.05 -6.01 14.51
CA SER A 98 11.86 -5.33 15.53
C SER A 98 11.42 -5.82 16.90
N ASN A 99 12.31 -5.93 17.89
CA ASN A 99 11.99 -6.30 19.26
C ASN A 99 12.09 -5.09 20.18
N ARG A 100 11.08 -4.93 21.04
CA ARG A 100 10.99 -3.86 22.02
C ARG A 100 10.68 -4.37 23.43
N ALA A 101 10.65 -5.68 23.63
CA ALA A 101 10.37 -6.28 24.93
C ALA A 101 11.54 -6.04 25.90
N GLU A 102 11.21 -5.68 27.14
CA GLU A 102 12.17 -5.54 28.23
C GLU A 102 12.24 -6.83 29.05
N PRO A 103 13.37 -7.12 29.75
CA PRO A 103 13.44 -8.23 30.68
C PRO A 103 12.29 -8.19 31.69
N GLY A 104 11.44 -9.23 31.71
CA GLY A 104 10.29 -9.33 32.62
C GLY A 104 9.02 -8.57 32.19
N ASN A 105 9.06 -7.82 31.07
CA ASN A 105 7.88 -7.14 30.54
C ASN A 105 7.62 -7.51 29.07
N PRO A 106 6.92 -8.65 28.81
CA PRO A 106 6.62 -9.15 27.47
C PRO A 106 5.61 -8.31 26.69
N ARG A 107 5.06 -7.23 27.28
CA ARG A 107 3.93 -6.49 26.72
C ARG A 107 4.33 -5.50 25.64
N ILE A 108 5.62 -5.13 25.55
CA ILE A 108 6.08 -4.19 24.53
C ILE A 108 6.38 -5.00 23.26
N ILE A 109 5.41 -4.96 22.35
CA ILE A 109 5.46 -5.62 21.05
C ILE A 109 6.14 -4.65 20.07
N GLY A 110 7.15 -5.12 19.34
CA GLY A 110 7.77 -4.37 18.25
C GLY A 110 7.07 -4.61 16.90
N ASP A 111 7.76 -4.32 15.80
CA ASP A 111 7.16 -4.34 14.48
C ASP A 111 6.88 -5.77 13.98
N THR A 112 5.74 -5.91 13.30
CA THR A 112 5.31 -7.13 12.60
C THR A 112 6.15 -7.35 11.34
N LYS A 113 6.47 -8.62 11.01
CA LYS A 113 7.08 -8.93 9.71
C LYS A 113 6.00 -8.76 8.64
N ALA A 114 6.27 -8.02 7.57
CA ALA A 114 5.34 -7.93 6.44
C ALA A 114 6.10 -8.01 5.12
N GLN A 115 5.64 -8.86 4.23
CA GLN A 115 6.10 -8.95 2.86
C GLN A 115 4.93 -8.62 1.93
N ASN A 116 5.12 -7.61 1.09
CA ASN A 116 4.12 -7.17 0.12
C ASN A 116 4.72 -7.24 -1.28
N GLN A 117 3.93 -7.75 -2.21
CA GLN A 117 4.19 -7.73 -3.64
C GLN A 117 2.99 -7.10 -4.32
N THR A 118 3.20 -5.99 -5.01
CA THR A 118 2.15 -5.26 -5.70
C THR A 118 2.51 -5.13 -7.18
N LEU A 119 1.54 -5.43 -8.05
CA LEU A 119 1.57 -5.08 -9.45
C LEU A 119 0.38 -4.16 -9.74
N TYR A 120 0.65 -3.03 -10.37
CA TYR A 120 -0.34 -2.00 -10.64
C TYR A 120 -0.20 -1.51 -12.08
N VAL A 121 -1.33 -1.32 -12.75
CA VAL A 121 -1.40 -0.82 -14.12
C VAL A 121 -2.39 0.32 -14.15
N ASN A 122 -2.00 1.44 -14.76
CA ASN A 122 -2.87 2.60 -14.88
C ASN A 122 -2.62 3.33 -16.20
N GLY A 123 -3.60 4.07 -16.69
CA GLY A 123 -3.41 4.80 -17.94
C GLY A 123 -4.62 5.56 -18.44
N ASP A 124 -4.45 6.14 -19.63
CA ASP A 124 -5.51 6.77 -20.39
C ASP A 124 -5.46 6.42 -21.87
N LEU A 125 -6.62 6.14 -22.45
CA LEU A 125 -6.80 5.97 -23.88
C LEU A 125 -7.57 7.16 -24.46
N PRO A 126 -7.08 7.80 -25.54
CA PRO A 126 -7.88 8.72 -26.32
C PRO A 126 -8.98 7.94 -27.06
N THR A 127 -10.21 8.43 -26.99
CA THR A 127 -11.36 7.94 -27.77
C THR A 127 -11.93 9.09 -28.60
N PRO A 128 -12.71 8.83 -29.66
CA PRO A 128 -13.34 9.90 -30.45
C PRO A 128 -14.23 10.84 -29.62
N ALA A 129 -14.78 10.35 -28.51
CA ALA A 129 -15.67 11.10 -27.62
C ALA A 129 -14.96 11.67 -26.38
N GLY A 130 -13.65 11.45 -26.19
CA GLY A 130 -12.92 11.97 -25.03
C GLY A 130 -11.73 11.11 -24.60
N LYS A 131 -11.61 10.88 -23.30
CA LYS A 131 -10.55 10.05 -22.70
C LYS A 131 -11.15 9.00 -21.79
N LEU A 132 -10.69 7.76 -21.94
CA LEU A 132 -10.97 6.68 -21.01
C LEU A 132 -9.81 6.56 -20.04
N TYR A 133 -10.09 6.56 -18.74
CA TYR A 133 -9.10 6.29 -17.70
C TYR A 133 -9.30 4.88 -17.15
N PHE A 134 -8.20 4.20 -16.84
CA PHE A 134 -8.27 2.86 -16.25
C PHE A 134 -7.19 2.68 -15.19
N THR A 135 -7.50 1.82 -14.23
CA THR A 135 -6.56 1.33 -13.25
C THR A 135 -6.91 -0.10 -12.85
N ALA A 136 -5.88 -0.92 -12.61
CA ALA A 136 -6.00 -2.29 -12.13
C ALA A 136 -4.79 -2.61 -11.26
N GLY A 137 -5.03 -3.29 -10.15
CA GLY A 137 -3.96 -3.67 -9.22
C GLY A 137 -4.20 -5.06 -8.66
N ALA A 138 -3.11 -5.78 -8.43
CA ALA A 138 -3.08 -7.03 -7.70
C ALA A 138 -2.00 -6.95 -6.63
N GLN A 139 -2.32 -7.40 -5.42
CA GLN A 139 -1.41 -7.38 -4.29
C GLN A 139 -1.46 -8.70 -3.54
N SER A 140 -0.28 -9.26 -3.25
CA SER A 140 -0.10 -10.32 -2.27
C SER A 140 0.57 -9.74 -1.04
N ARG A 141 0.05 -10.08 0.14
CA ARG A 141 0.54 -9.57 1.42
C ARG A 141 0.56 -10.66 2.47
N ASP A 142 1.77 -10.97 2.93
CA ASP A 142 2.02 -11.91 4.03
C ASP A 142 2.54 -11.15 5.24
N ALA A 143 1.85 -11.25 6.37
CA ALA A 143 2.26 -10.57 7.59
C ALA A 143 2.16 -11.48 8.81
N SER A 144 3.17 -11.42 9.69
CA SER A 144 3.20 -12.18 10.93
C SER A 144 3.60 -11.30 12.11
N SER A 145 2.76 -11.31 13.15
CA SER A 145 2.89 -10.43 14.31
C SER A 145 4.02 -10.81 15.26
N ALA A 146 4.26 -9.87 16.16
CA ALA A 146 5.45 -9.65 16.93
C ALA A 146 5.33 -10.12 18.40
N ALA A 147 4.39 -11.01 18.72
CA ALA A 147 4.16 -11.45 20.10
C ALA A 147 5.15 -12.55 20.54
N TRP A 148 6.45 -12.26 20.60
CA TRP A 148 7.49 -13.29 20.89
C TRP A 148 7.71 -13.57 22.37
N ALA A 149 7.04 -12.84 23.25
CA ALA A 149 7.36 -12.86 24.67
C ALA A 149 6.54 -13.89 25.48
N ARG A 150 5.93 -14.85 24.78
CA ARG A 150 5.50 -16.14 25.33
C ARG A 150 6.40 -17.22 24.75
N GLY A 151 7.16 -17.93 25.60
CA GLY A 151 7.83 -19.16 25.20
C GLY A 151 6.77 -20.18 24.78
N GLY A 152 6.69 -20.46 23.48
CA GLY A 152 5.65 -21.28 22.85
C GLY A 152 6.20 -21.95 21.58
N VAL A 153 5.64 -23.09 21.25
CA VAL A 153 6.29 -24.20 20.56
C VAL A 153 5.99 -24.13 19.07
N GLY A 154 7.00 -23.83 18.24
CA GLY A 154 6.91 -24.03 16.80
C GLY A 154 6.27 -22.90 15.99
N SER A 155 6.19 -23.12 14.67
CA SER A 155 5.98 -22.13 13.61
C SER A 155 4.56 -21.54 13.51
N ASP A 156 3.66 -21.87 14.43
CA ASP A 156 2.21 -21.66 14.25
C ASP A 156 1.60 -20.66 15.26
N ASP A 157 2.41 -19.93 16.01
CA ASP A 157 1.94 -19.11 17.15
C ASP A 157 1.37 -17.73 16.79
N ILE A 158 0.56 -17.66 15.71
CA ILE A 158 -0.57 -16.72 15.63
C ILE A 158 -1.76 -17.44 14.97
N PRO A 159 -2.90 -17.60 15.67
CA PRO A 159 -4.12 -18.09 15.05
C PRO A 159 -4.49 -17.23 13.85
N SER A 160 -4.61 -17.87 12.69
CA SER A 160 -5.25 -17.32 11.51
C SER A 160 -6.69 -16.95 11.84
N ARG A 161 -6.95 -15.71 12.27
CA ARG A 161 -8.28 -15.10 12.14
C ARG A 161 -8.39 -14.39 10.79
N ASN A 162 -8.21 -15.17 9.73
CA ASN A 162 -8.91 -14.99 8.46
C ASN A 162 -9.40 -16.38 8.07
N SER A 163 -10.35 -16.87 8.87
CA SER A 163 -11.23 -17.97 8.46
C SER A 163 -12.04 -17.49 7.26
N ALA A 164 -12.11 -18.32 6.22
CA ALA A 164 -13.13 -18.17 5.19
C ALA A 164 -14.52 -18.27 5.84
N ALA A 165 -15.28 -17.17 5.79
CA ALA A 165 -16.75 -17.04 5.74
C ALA A 165 -17.13 -15.57 5.99
#